data_AF-A0A965AFW8-F1
#
_entry.id   AF-A0A965AFW8-F1
#
_cell.length_a   1.000
_cell.length_b   1.000
_cell.length_c   1.000
_cell.angle_alpha   90.00
_cell.angle_beta   90.00
_cell.angle_gamma   90.00
#
_symmetry.space_group_name_H-M   'P 1'
#
loop_
_entity.id
_entity.type
_entity.pdbx_description
1 polymer ?
#
loop_
_entity_poly.entity_id
_entity_poly.type
_entity_poly.pdbx_seq_one_letter_code
_entity_poly.pdbx_strand_id
1 'polypeptide(L)' 'MKKFFSDLFNDSNSINEKAIIGFMSFLIMIIFALVDIITGTMHKELVVNEFIYDSFKILTIACFGIASIDKWINKKDV' A
#
# COMPACT_ATOMS: atom_id res chain seq x y z
N MET A 1 -0.34 -14.61 14.37
CA MET A 1 -1.19 -13.63 13.67
C MET A 1 -1.64 -12.46 14.53
N LYS A 2 -2.12 -12.65 15.77
CA LYS A 2 -2.55 -11.52 16.64
C LYS A 2 -1.45 -10.48 16.92
N LYS A 3 -0.19 -10.91 17.08
CA LYS A 3 0.95 -10.01 17.28
C LYS A 3 1.23 -9.11 16.06
N PHE A 4 1.16 -9.64 14.84
CA PHE A 4 1.39 -8.86 13.61
C PHE A 4 0.42 -7.68 13.47
N PHE A 5 -0.89 -7.87 13.71
CA PHE A 5 -1.87 -6.77 13.67
C PHE A 5 -1.69 -5.79 14.82
N SER A 6 -1.28 -6.27 16.00
CA SER A 6 -1.00 -5.41 17.16
C SER A 6 0.31 -4.63 17.01
N ASP A 7 1.29 -5.18 16.29
CA ASP A 7 2.59 -4.56 15.99
C ASP A 7 2.49 -3.58 14.79
N LEU A 8 1.52 -3.80 13.89
CA LEU A 8 1.13 -2.85 12.82
C LEU A 8 0.43 -1.59 13.39
N PHE A 9 -0.23 -1.72 14.54
CA PHE A 9 -0.97 -0.66 15.25
C PHE A 9 -0.28 -0.22 16.56
N ASN A 10 0.98 -0.60 16.77
CA ASN A 10 1.68 -0.25 18.00
C ASN A 10 2.22 1.18 17.89
N ASP A 11 1.67 2.06 18.72
CA ASP A 11 1.95 3.51 18.87
C ASP A 11 3.42 3.85 19.19
N SER A 12 4.26 2.83 19.43
CA SER A 12 5.70 3.00 19.61
C SER A 12 6.39 3.16 18.25
N ASN A 13 6.30 4.37 17.70
CA ASN A 13 7.02 5.03 16.60
C ASN A 13 8.37 4.43 16.12
N SER A 14 8.42 3.14 15.81
CA SER A 14 9.58 2.40 15.29
C SER A 14 9.33 1.86 13.89
N ILE A 15 8.06 1.64 13.53
CA ILE A 15 7.65 1.27 12.20
C ILE A 15 6.84 2.43 11.62
N ASN A 16 7.25 2.90 10.45
CA ASN A 16 6.65 4.02 9.75
C ASN A 16 5.25 3.59 9.26
N GLU A 17 4.21 3.84 10.06
CA GLU A 17 2.81 3.46 9.79
C GLU A 17 2.35 3.88 8.38
N LYS A 18 2.88 5.02 7.89
CA LYS A 18 2.67 5.50 6.53
C LYS A 18 3.19 4.53 5.48
N ALA A 19 4.36 3.93 5.71
CA ALA A 19 4.93 2.91 4.84
C ALA A 19 4.15 1.59 4.90
N ILE A 20 3.61 1.23 6.06
CA ILE A 20 2.73 0.05 6.23
C ILE A 20 1.44 0.22 5.41
N ILE A 21 0.75 1.35 5.59
CA ILE A 21 -0.51 1.63 4.88
C ILE A 21 -0.24 1.67 3.36
N GLY A 22 0.87 2.28 2.94
CA GLY A 22 1.32 2.25 1.55
C GLY A 22 1.60 0.83 1.03
N PHE A 23 2.26 0.00 1.83
CA PHE A 23 2.55 -1.39 1.47
C PHE A 23 1.27 -2.24 1.35
N MET A 24 0.29 -2.01 2.23
CA MET A 24 -0.97 -2.74 2.19
C MET A 24 -1.84 -2.32 0.98
N SER A 25 -1.84 -1.04 0.64
CA SER A 25 -2.43 -0.52 -0.59
C SER A 25 -1.79 -1.15 -1.84
N PHE A 26 -0.46 -1.26 -1.87
CA PHE A 26 0.27 -1.93 -2.93
C PHE A 26 -0.07 -3.43 -3.06
N LEU A 27 -0.20 -4.13 -1.93
CA LEU A 27 -0.60 -5.55 -1.91
C LEU A 27 -1.98 -5.77 -2.55
N ILE A 28 -2.94 -4.90 -2.24
CA ILE A 28 -4.30 -4.95 -2.81
C ILE A 28 -4.25 -4.74 -4.33
N MET A 29 -3.39 -3.84 -4.83
CA MET A 29 -3.20 -3.64 -6.27
C MET A 29 -2.62 -4.87 -6.98
N ILE A 30 -1.68 -5.59 -6.36
CA ILE A 30 -1.14 -6.85 -6.91
C ILE A 30 -2.23 -7.92 -6.99
N ILE A 31 -3.03 -8.06 -5.94
CA ILE A 31 -4.14 -9.03 -5.92
C ILE A 31 -5.15 -8.68 -7.03
N PHE A 32 -5.46 -7.39 -7.21
CA PHE A 32 -6.33 -6.93 -8.30
C PHE A 32 -5.77 -7.30 -9.67
N ALA A 33 -4.48 -7.07 -9.91
CA ALA A 33 -3.83 -7.43 -11.18
C ALA A 33 -3.85 -8.94 -11.43
N LEU A 34 -3.67 -9.76 -10.39
CA LEU A 34 -3.77 -11.22 -10.52
C LEU A 34 -5.20 -11.66 -10.87
N VAL A 35 -6.21 -11.10 -10.20
CA VAL A 35 -7.62 -11.40 -10.47
C VAL A 35 -8.02 -10.93 -11.87
N ASP A 36 -7.51 -9.79 -12.32
CA ASP A 36 -7.74 -9.26 -13.66
C ASP A 36 -7.17 -10.19 -14.74
N ILE A 37 -5.93 -10.66 -14.59
CA ILE A 37 -5.31 -11.65 -15.50
C ILE A 37 -6.11 -12.96 -15.52
N ILE A 38 -6.52 -13.48 -14.36
CA ILE A 38 -7.32 -14.71 -14.28
C ILE A 38 -8.67 -14.53 -14.98
N THR A 39 -9.30 -13.38 -14.82
CA THR A 39 -10.64 -13.14 -15.37
C THR A 39 -10.57 -12.83 -16.87
N GLY A 40 -9.54 -12.11 -17.30
CA GLY A 40 -9.21 -11.89 -18.72
C GLY A 40 -8.92 -13.20 -19.46
N THR A 41 -8.25 -14.17 -18.83
CA THR A 41 -8.07 -15.51 -19.42
C THR A 41 -9.36 -16.35 -19.44
N MET A 42 -10.35 -16.02 -18.60
CA MET A 42 -11.69 -16.61 -18.62
C MET A 42 -12.68 -15.90 -19.57
N HIS A 43 -12.20 -14.97 -20.42
CA HIS A 43 -13.01 -14.15 -21.34
C HIS A 43 -14.17 -13.40 -20.66
N LYS A 44 -14.08 -13.19 -19.35
CA LYS A 44 -14.96 -12.28 -18.62
C LYS A 44 -14.17 -11.01 -18.43
N GLU A 45 -14.55 -9.95 -19.14
CA GLU A 45 -13.94 -8.65 -18.93
C GLU A 45 -14.35 -8.17 -17.54
N LEU A 46 -13.42 -8.17 -16.59
CA LEU A 46 -13.60 -7.47 -15.34
C LEU A 46 -13.54 -5.98 -15.65
N VAL A 47 -14.67 -5.29 -15.54
CA VAL A 47 -14.70 -3.82 -15.59
C VAL A 47 -14.08 -3.31 -14.29
N VAL A 48 -12.75 -3.26 -14.25
CA VAL A 48 -12.04 -2.58 -13.18
C VAL A 48 -12.36 -1.10 -13.31
N ASN A 49 -12.98 -0.54 -12.27
CA ASN A 49 -13.23 0.89 -12.25
C ASN A 49 -11.89 1.62 -12.11
N GLU A 50 -11.46 2.30 -13.17
CA GLU A 50 -10.23 3.08 -13.22
C GLU A 50 -10.10 4.02 -12.02
N PHE A 51 -11.23 4.57 -11.54
CA PHE A 51 -11.28 5.40 -10.33
C PHE A 51 -10.77 4.69 -9.08
N ILE A 52 -11.11 3.41 -8.88
CA ILE A 52 -10.68 2.61 -7.73
C ILE A 52 -9.18 2.35 -7.85
N TYR A 53 -8.71 1.95 -9.04
CA TYR A 53 -7.30 1.69 -9.30
C TYR A 53 -6.44 2.94 -9.08
N ASP A 54 -6.84 4.08 -9.64
CA ASP A 54 -6.12 5.34 -9.50
C ASP A 54 -6.12 5.85 -8.06
N SER A 55 -7.20 5.63 -7.30
CA SER A 55 -7.26 5.97 -5.87
C SER A 55 -6.22 5.17 -5.07
N PHE A 56 -6.12 3.86 -5.28
CA PHE A 56 -5.10 3.02 -4.62
C PHE A 56 -3.68 3.34 -5.09
N LYS A 57 -3.49 3.66 -6.38
CA LYS A 57 -2.20 4.10 -6.93
C LYS A 57 -1.73 5.38 -6.25
N ILE A 58 -2.59 6.40 -6.20
CA ILE A 58 -2.27 7.70 -5.56
C ILE A 58 -2.00 7.52 -4.07
N LEU A 59 -2.82 6.71 -3.37
CA LEU A 59 -2.61 6.41 -1.95
C LEU A 59 -1.25 5.75 -1.71
N THR A 60 -0.87 4.76 -2.52
CA THR A 60 0.42 4.07 -2.43
C THR A 60 1.59 5.03 -2.63
N ILE A 61 1.53 5.86 -3.67
CA ILE A 61 2.57 6.86 -3.98
C ILE A 61 2.66 7.91 -2.88
N ALA A 62 1.52 8.42 -2.38
CA ALA A 62 1.49 9.40 -1.31
C ALA A 62 2.09 8.84 -0.01
N CYS A 63 1.69 7.62 0.38
CA CYS A 63 2.21 6.94 1.57
C CYS A 63 3.72 6.69 1.48
N PHE A 64 4.22 6.19 0.36
CA PHE A 64 5.67 5.96 0.17
C PHE A 64 6.46 7.26 0.02
N GLY A 65 5.89 8.28 -0.63
CA GLY A 65 6.49 9.60 -0.76
C GLY A 65 6.67 10.26 0.60
N ILE A 66 5.61 10.31 1.41
CA ILE A 66 5.68 10.89 2.77
C ILE A 66 6.62 10.05 3.63
N ALA A 67 6.55 8.71 3.61
CA ALA A 67 7.45 7.87 4.40
C ALA A 67 8.93 8.07 4.05
N SER A 68 9.24 8.27 2.76
CA SER A 68 10.61 8.51 2.27
C SER A 68 11.12 9.88 2.70
N ILE A 69 10.29 10.93 2.56
CA ILE A 69 10.62 12.30 2.95
C ILE A 69 10.76 12.40 4.48
N ASP A 70 9.87 11.76 5.23
CA ASP A 70 9.88 11.75 6.70
C ASP A 70 11.18 11.12 7.23
N LYS A 71 11.64 10.03 6.61
CA LYS A 71 12.95 9.41 6.92
C LYS A 71 14.14 10.32 6.58
N TRP A 72 14.02 11.12 5.52
CA TRP A 72 15.09 12.02 5.07
C TRP A 72 15.16 13.30 5.91
N ILE A 73 14.01 13.85 6.31
CA ILE A 73 13.91 15.04 7.17
C ILE A 73 14.23 14.69 8.63
N ASN A 74 13.79 13.55 9.14
CA ASN A 74 14.16 13.08 10.49
C ASN A 74 15.58 12.49 10.56
N LYS A 75 16.34 12.52 9.46
CA LYS A 75 17.79 12.33 9.51
C LYS A 75 18.44 13.60 10.09
N LYS A 76 18.11 13.91 11.35
CA LYS A 76 18.86 14.88 12.15
C LYS A 76 20.23 14.26 12.46
N ASP A 77 21.24 14.85 11.84
CA ASP A 77 22.59 15.10 12.36
C ASP A 77 23.07 14.13 13.45
N VAL A 78 23.80 13.10 13.01
CA VAL A 78 24.95 12.59 13.76
C VAL A 78 26.18 12.87 12.92
#